data_AF-A0A1B0BML2-F1
#
_entry.id   AF-A0A1B0BML2-F1
#
_cell.length_a   1.000
_cell.length_b   1.000
_cell.length_c   1.000
_cell.angle_alpha   90.00
_cell.angle_beta   90.00
_cell.angle_gamma   90.00
#
_symmetry.space_group_name_H-M   'P 1'
#
loop_
_entity.id
_entity.type
_entity.pdbx_description
1 polymer ?
#
loop_
_entity_poly.entity_id
_entity_poly.type
_entity_poly.pdbx_seq_one_letter_code
_entity_poly.pdbx_strand_id
1 'polypeptide(L)'
;MHLSRRDELKLCAEILSEILNHLYDLQKEQREKVTNTLQHDLDSLCKNILAILIKTIIIIIEGSNSVLPQLVACLLGLLQLLDETHYKRYWDELSPNKDPRDLKEFLAKSLLVFEELLSQDWLVFPTDWLIIKLACNDVLRKALEEFAKPLVYRFLGPKSFDSQLWWSYFSLAVTFLTQPSLQLEKYREPKRRKILHSHGDMRVLMGFQILSMWSQLGEQKLHFIPSMVGPFLEVTLVPEPALRKATLTVFYDMMQCEQCARGSFRLVESELIDKLDLLISENKGDDEYRELFSTM
;
A
#
# COMPACT_ATOMS: atom_id res chain seq x y z
N MET A 1 -36.64 1.60 -7.19
CA MET A 1 -36.23 0.17 -7.03
C MET A 1 -34.84 0.07 -6.37
N HIS A 2 -34.63 0.82 -5.26
CA HIS A 2 -33.30 1.12 -4.70
C HIS A 2 -33.20 0.97 -3.17
N LEU A 3 -34.24 0.49 -2.47
CA LEU A 3 -34.23 0.33 -1.02
C LEU A 3 -34.30 -1.13 -0.50
N SER A 4 -34.56 -2.12 -1.35
CA SER A 4 -34.52 -3.55 -0.97
C SER A 4 -33.13 -4.21 -1.15
N ARG A 5 -32.13 -3.47 -1.63
CA ARG A 5 -30.76 -3.97 -1.92
C ARG A 5 -29.76 -3.84 -0.75
N ARG A 6 -30.11 -3.16 0.35
CA ARG A 6 -29.16 -2.91 1.45
C ARG A 6 -29.06 -4.07 2.43
N ASP A 7 -30.15 -4.81 2.63
CA ASP A 7 -30.15 -5.99 3.49
C ASP A 7 -29.38 -7.15 2.85
N GLU A 8 -29.49 -7.35 1.53
CA GLU A 8 -28.75 -8.37 0.79
C GLU A 8 -27.23 -8.18 0.90
N LEU A 9 -26.74 -6.95 0.73
CA LEU A 9 -25.30 -6.67 0.84
C LEU A 9 -24.78 -6.92 2.26
N LYS A 10 -25.57 -6.56 3.27
CA LYS A 10 -25.26 -6.83 4.67
C LYS A 10 -25.20 -8.34 4.94
N LEU A 11 -26.20 -9.10 4.47
CA LEU A 11 -26.22 -10.56 4.57
C LEU A 11 -25.01 -11.20 3.86
N CYS A 12 -24.64 -10.71 2.68
CA CYS A 12 -23.43 -11.17 1.99
C CYS A 12 -22.16 -10.93 2.82
N ALA A 13 -22.04 -9.75 3.44
CA ALA A 13 -20.91 -9.43 4.31
C ALA A 13 -20.88 -10.29 5.58
N GLU A 14 -22.05 -10.60 6.16
CA GLU A 14 -22.18 -11.50 7.32
C GLU A 14 -21.76 -12.93 6.96
N ILE A 15 -22.32 -13.50 5.90
CA ILE A 15 -21.97 -14.86 5.43
C ILE A 15 -20.49 -14.94 5.09
N LEU A 16 -19.95 -13.95 4.38
CA LEU A 16 -18.54 -13.94 4.04
C LEU A 16 -17.65 -13.84 5.28
N SER A 17 -18.03 -13.01 6.26
CA SER A 17 -17.32 -12.93 7.54
C SER A 17 -17.31 -14.27 8.28
N GLU A 18 -18.43 -15.01 8.29
CA GLU A 18 -18.51 -16.33 8.91
C GLU A 18 -17.59 -17.35 8.22
N ILE A 19 -17.59 -17.36 6.88
CA ILE A 19 -16.69 -18.21 6.09
C ILE A 19 -15.23 -17.88 6.42
N LEU A 20 -14.86 -16.60 6.38
CA LEU A 20 -13.48 -16.17 6.63
C LEU A 20 -13.02 -16.51 8.06
N ASN A 21 -13.88 -16.33 9.06
CA ASN A 21 -13.56 -16.71 10.44
C ASN A 21 -13.32 -18.23 10.56
N HIS A 22 -14.16 -19.04 9.93
CA HIS A 22 -13.98 -20.50 9.93
C HIS A 22 -12.66 -20.91 9.26
N LEU A 23 -12.35 -20.33 8.09
CA LEU A 23 -11.10 -20.60 7.37
C LEU A 23 -9.87 -20.13 8.15
N TYR A 24 -9.97 -19.02 8.87
CA TYR A 24 -8.92 -18.53 9.76
C TYR A 24 -8.63 -19.50 10.90
N ASP A 25 -9.68 -19.98 11.57
CA ASP A 25 -9.53 -20.96 12.65
C ASP A 25 -8.92 -22.27 12.13
N LEU A 26 -9.38 -22.76 10.97
CA LEU A 26 -8.79 -23.92 10.30
C LEU A 26 -7.32 -23.72 9.95
N GLN A 27 -6.95 -22.55 9.39
CA GLN A 27 -5.55 -22.24 9.07
C GLN A 27 -4.67 -22.22 10.32
N LYS A 28 -5.20 -21.71 11.44
CA LYS A 28 -4.51 -21.68 12.72
C LYS A 28 -4.31 -23.07 13.32
N GLU A 29 -5.30 -23.96 13.18
CA GLU A 29 -5.20 -25.36 13.61
C GLU A 29 -4.21 -26.16 12.74
N GLN A 30 -4.12 -25.85 11.45
CA GLN A 30 -3.33 -26.60 10.47
C GLN A 30 -1.93 -26.03 10.19
N ARG A 31 -1.36 -25.21 11.09
CA ARG A 31 -0.09 -24.47 10.89
C ARG A 31 1.08 -25.31 10.33
N GLU A 32 1.14 -26.60 10.62
CA GLU A 32 2.23 -27.49 10.17
C GLU A 32 1.90 -28.30 8.91
N LYS A 33 0.61 -28.49 8.60
CA LYS A 33 0.13 -29.31 7.46
C LYS A 33 -1.15 -28.71 6.90
N VAL A 34 -1.00 -27.64 6.13
CA VAL A 34 -2.12 -27.03 5.41
C VAL A 34 -2.72 -28.05 4.45
N THR A 35 -4.02 -28.30 4.55
CA THR A 35 -4.70 -29.26 3.66
C THR A 35 -4.88 -28.68 2.26
N ASN A 36 -4.87 -29.55 1.25
CA ASN A 36 -5.20 -29.16 -0.13
C ASN A 36 -6.61 -28.57 -0.25
N THR A 37 -7.54 -28.95 0.64
CA THR A 37 -8.90 -28.41 0.68
C THR A 37 -8.91 -26.94 1.10
N LEU A 38 -8.20 -26.57 2.18
CA LEU A 38 -8.13 -25.18 2.63
C LEU A 38 -7.54 -24.27 1.54
N GLN A 39 -6.48 -24.72 0.87
CA GLN A 39 -5.87 -24.00 -0.25
C GLN A 39 -6.86 -23.82 -1.41
N HIS A 40 -7.61 -24.86 -1.77
CA HIS A 40 -8.62 -24.80 -2.83
C HIS A 40 -9.79 -23.85 -2.48
N ASP A 41 -10.22 -23.83 -1.22
CA ASP A 41 -11.29 -22.95 -0.77
C ASP A 41 -10.84 -21.48 -0.79
N LEU A 42 -9.62 -21.20 -0.35
CA LEU A 42 -9.00 -19.88 -0.42
C LEU A 42 -8.78 -19.42 -1.85
N ASP A 43 -8.35 -20.30 -2.76
CA ASP A 43 -8.30 -19.99 -4.19
C ASP A 43 -9.68 -19.62 -4.73
N SER A 44 -10.69 -20.41 -4.38
CA SER A 44 -12.05 -20.20 -4.85
C SER A 44 -12.61 -18.86 -4.37
N LEU A 45 -12.33 -18.48 -3.12
CA LEU A 45 -12.68 -17.16 -2.60
C LEU A 45 -11.89 -16.05 -3.27
N CYS A 46 -10.57 -16.21 -3.43
CA CYS A 46 -9.73 -15.21 -4.10
C CYS A 46 -10.24 -14.91 -5.52
N LYS A 47 -10.48 -15.97 -6.30
CA LYS A 47 -10.94 -15.88 -7.69
C LYS A 47 -12.30 -15.23 -7.83
N ASN A 48 -13.27 -15.67 -7.02
CA ASN A 48 -14.67 -15.29 -7.22
C ASN A 48 -15.09 -14.08 -6.40
N ILE A 49 -14.42 -13.76 -5.28
CA ILE A 49 -14.88 -12.76 -4.32
C ILE A 49 -13.97 -11.53 -4.27
N LEU A 50 -12.65 -11.66 -4.41
CA LEU A 50 -11.73 -10.55 -4.17
C LEU A 50 -11.99 -9.33 -5.08
N ALA A 51 -12.09 -9.54 -6.39
CA ALA A 51 -12.40 -8.46 -7.34
C ALA A 51 -13.80 -7.86 -7.10
N ILE A 52 -14.78 -8.68 -6.71
CA ILE A 52 -16.14 -8.23 -6.41
C ILE A 52 -16.14 -7.35 -5.16
N LEU A 53 -15.42 -7.74 -4.11
CA LEU A 53 -15.26 -6.95 -2.88
C LEU A 53 -14.64 -5.59 -3.18
N ILE A 54 -13.49 -5.57 -3.86
CA ILE A 54 -12.81 -4.32 -4.25
C ILE A 54 -13.76 -3.41 -5.02
N LYS A 55 -14.42 -3.93 -6.06
CA LYS A 55 -15.37 -3.16 -6.87
C LYS A 55 -16.54 -2.63 -6.04
N THR A 56 -17.07 -3.44 -5.13
CA THR A 56 -18.19 -3.05 -4.28
C THR A 56 -17.79 -1.95 -3.31
N ILE A 57 -16.62 -2.07 -2.68
CA ILE A 57 -16.07 -1.07 -1.77
C ILE A 57 -15.88 0.26 -2.50
N ILE A 58 -15.26 0.28 -3.69
CA ILE A 58 -15.09 1.50 -4.50
C ILE A 58 -16.42 2.23 -4.72
N ILE A 59 -17.49 1.50 -5.03
CA ILE A 59 -18.80 2.10 -5.33
C ILE A 59 -19.42 2.78 -4.11
N ILE A 60 -19.14 2.30 -2.89
CA ILE A 60 -19.83 2.74 -1.67
C ILE A 60 -18.94 3.52 -0.71
N ILE A 61 -17.64 3.64 -0.95
CA ILE A 61 -16.66 4.22 -0.01
C ILE A 61 -16.91 5.71 0.26
N GLU A 62 -17.34 6.46 -0.75
CA GLU A 62 -17.69 7.89 -0.63
C GLU A 62 -19.07 8.10 0.04
N GLY A 63 -19.87 7.03 0.18
CA GLY A 63 -21.20 7.08 0.76
C GLY A 63 -21.19 6.75 2.26
N SER A 64 -22.08 7.37 3.04
CA SER A 64 -22.35 6.96 4.43
C SER A 64 -23.13 5.63 4.46
N ASN A 65 -22.45 4.53 4.11
CA ASN A 65 -23.02 3.18 4.08
C ASN A 65 -22.59 2.39 5.32
N SER A 66 -23.56 1.94 6.11
CA SER A 66 -23.33 1.20 7.35
C SER A 66 -22.66 -0.17 7.15
N VAL A 67 -22.66 -0.72 5.92
CA VAL A 67 -22.06 -2.03 5.60
C VAL A 67 -20.58 -1.91 5.23
N LEU A 68 -20.10 -0.71 4.90
CA LEU A 68 -18.72 -0.49 4.45
C LEU A 68 -17.66 -1.03 5.43
N PRO A 69 -17.74 -0.82 6.77
CA PRO A 69 -16.73 -1.35 7.69
C PRO A 69 -16.65 -2.88 7.69
N GLN A 70 -17.79 -3.55 7.53
CA GLN A 70 -17.85 -5.00 7.50
C GLN A 70 -17.27 -5.56 6.19
N LEU A 71 -17.50 -4.89 5.06
CA LEU A 71 -16.89 -5.27 3.77
C LEU A 71 -15.38 -5.03 3.76
N VAL A 72 -14.90 -3.93 4.33
CA VAL A 72 -13.46 -3.67 4.50
C VAL A 72 -12.83 -4.72 5.41
N ALA A 73 -13.50 -5.10 6.51
CA ALA A 73 -13.05 -6.19 7.36
C ALA A 73 -13.00 -7.54 6.61
N CYS A 74 -13.98 -7.84 5.76
CA CYS A 74 -13.97 -9.04 4.92
C CYS A 74 -12.84 -9.02 3.89
N LEU A 75 -12.59 -7.87 3.24
CA LEU A 75 -11.47 -7.69 2.32
C LEU A 75 -10.14 -7.98 3.00
N LEU A 76 -9.89 -7.35 4.15
CA LEU A 76 -8.67 -7.54 4.91
C LEU A 76 -8.55 -8.96 5.46
N GLY A 77 -9.66 -9.55 5.94
CA GLY A 77 -9.70 -10.94 6.38
C GLY A 77 -9.35 -11.92 5.27
N LEU A 78 -9.87 -11.70 4.05
CA LEU A 78 -9.48 -12.51 2.89
C LEU A 78 -7.99 -12.34 2.58
N LEU A 79 -7.50 -11.09 2.44
CA LEU A 79 -6.09 -10.82 2.14
C LEU A 79 -5.13 -11.40 3.20
N GLN A 80 -5.55 -11.45 4.46
CA GLN A 80 -4.78 -12.02 5.56
C GLN A 80 -4.60 -13.55 5.43
N LEU A 81 -5.58 -14.24 4.84
CA LEU A 81 -5.54 -15.70 4.67
C LEU A 81 -4.71 -16.13 3.46
N LEU A 82 -4.53 -15.24 2.48
CA LEU A 82 -3.79 -15.54 1.24
C LEU A 82 -2.28 -15.58 1.49
N ASP A 83 -1.63 -16.53 0.82
CA ASP A 83 -0.18 -16.63 0.72
C ASP A 83 0.30 -16.35 -0.72
N GLU A 84 1.62 -16.34 -0.92
CA GLU A 84 2.27 -16.11 -2.22
C GLU A 84 1.73 -17.04 -3.32
N THR A 85 1.36 -18.27 -3.00
CA THR A 85 0.87 -19.23 -4.00
C THR A 85 -0.53 -18.87 -4.48
N HIS A 86 -1.39 -18.36 -3.60
CA HIS A 86 -2.72 -17.89 -3.97
C HIS A 86 -2.63 -16.64 -4.86
N TYR A 87 -1.80 -15.66 -4.47
CA TYR A 87 -1.58 -14.46 -5.27
C TYR A 87 -1.05 -14.79 -6.66
N LYS A 88 0.00 -15.63 -6.74
CA LYS A 88 0.57 -16.05 -8.02
C LYS A 88 -0.48 -16.67 -8.94
N ARG A 89 -1.29 -17.61 -8.43
CA ARG A 89 -2.36 -18.26 -9.20
C ARG A 89 -3.42 -17.25 -9.65
N TYR A 90 -3.76 -16.29 -8.80
CA TYR A 90 -4.73 -15.25 -9.14
C TYR A 90 -4.20 -14.29 -10.22
N TRP A 91 -2.92 -13.89 -10.15
CA TRP A 91 -2.30 -13.07 -11.19
C TRP A 91 -2.26 -13.76 -12.56
N ASP A 92 -1.98 -15.07 -12.57
CA ASP A 92 -1.98 -15.87 -13.79
C ASP A 92 -3.41 -15.98 -14.38
N GLU A 93 -4.43 -16.08 -13.54
CA GLU A 93 -5.84 -16.10 -13.96
C GLU A 93 -6.31 -14.75 -14.54
N LEU A 94 -5.90 -13.63 -13.93
CA LEU A 94 -6.20 -12.27 -14.42
C LEU A 94 -5.34 -11.85 -15.62
N SER A 95 -4.42 -12.72 -16.08
CA SER A 95 -3.59 -12.48 -17.26
C SER A 95 -3.66 -13.62 -18.28
N PRO A 96 -4.87 -14.01 -18.72
CA PRO A 96 -5.03 -15.13 -19.65
C PRO A 96 -4.30 -14.80 -20.97
N ASN A 97 -3.56 -15.77 -21.51
CA ASN A 97 -2.76 -15.59 -22.73
C ASN A 97 -1.75 -14.43 -22.67
N LYS A 98 -1.29 -14.05 -21.46
CA LYS A 98 -0.39 -12.91 -21.22
C LYS A 98 -1.00 -11.54 -21.51
N ASP A 99 -2.32 -11.42 -21.60
CA ASP A 99 -3.01 -10.13 -21.68
C ASP A 99 -3.25 -9.57 -20.27
N PRO A 100 -2.56 -8.49 -19.85
CA PRO A 100 -2.59 -8.03 -18.48
C PRO A 100 -3.73 -7.03 -18.21
N ARG A 101 -4.72 -6.89 -19.11
CA ARG A 101 -5.81 -5.90 -18.96
C ARG A 101 -6.61 -6.06 -17.68
N ASP A 102 -7.08 -7.28 -17.39
CA ASP A 102 -7.89 -7.53 -16.19
C ASP A 102 -7.04 -7.41 -14.92
N LEU A 103 -5.79 -7.88 -14.96
CA LEU A 103 -4.82 -7.68 -13.88
C LEU A 103 -4.55 -6.20 -13.61
N LYS A 104 -4.36 -5.38 -14.66
CA LYS A 104 -4.15 -3.94 -14.54
C LYS A 104 -5.35 -3.28 -13.88
N GLU A 105 -6.56 -3.58 -14.37
CA GLU A 105 -7.79 -3.01 -13.82
C GLU A 105 -7.98 -3.40 -12.35
N PHE A 106 -7.71 -4.66 -12.00
CA PHE A 106 -7.76 -5.14 -10.63
C PHE A 106 -6.76 -4.41 -9.73
N LEU A 107 -5.49 -4.31 -10.13
CA LEU A 107 -4.44 -3.64 -9.34
C LEU A 107 -4.77 -2.16 -9.17
N ALA A 108 -5.12 -1.45 -10.25
CA ALA A 108 -5.46 -0.02 -10.18
C ALA A 108 -6.61 0.25 -9.21
N LYS A 109 -7.67 -0.55 -9.28
CA LYS A 109 -8.82 -0.45 -8.38
C LYS A 109 -8.45 -0.76 -6.93
N SER A 110 -7.64 -1.79 -6.71
CA SER A 110 -7.25 -2.18 -5.36
C SER A 110 -6.36 -1.13 -4.72
N LEU A 111 -5.39 -0.58 -5.46
CA LEU A 111 -4.56 0.54 -5.02
C LEU A 111 -5.42 1.77 -4.67
N LEU A 112 -6.45 2.07 -5.47
CA LEU A 112 -7.38 3.18 -5.19
C LEU A 112 -8.18 2.96 -3.89
N VAL A 113 -8.72 1.76 -3.66
CA VAL A 113 -9.41 1.43 -2.39
C VAL A 113 -8.48 1.64 -1.21
N PHE A 114 -7.24 1.15 -1.32
CA PHE A 114 -6.26 1.28 -0.26
C PHE A 114 -5.87 2.73 -0.02
N GLU A 115 -5.71 3.52 -1.08
CA GLU A 115 -5.41 4.95 -0.98
C GLU A 115 -6.49 5.69 -0.18
N GLU A 116 -7.76 5.44 -0.49
CA GLU A 116 -8.88 6.08 0.21
C GLU A 116 -8.93 5.65 1.69
N LEU A 117 -8.72 4.36 1.98
CA LEU A 117 -8.71 3.85 3.36
C LEU A 117 -7.58 4.47 4.20
N LEU A 118 -6.38 4.61 3.63
CA LEU A 118 -5.20 5.14 4.33
C LEU A 118 -5.23 6.67 4.44
N SER A 119 -5.63 7.37 3.38
CA SER A 119 -5.73 8.84 3.36
C SER A 119 -6.70 9.35 4.42
N GLN A 120 -7.74 8.58 4.70
CA GLN A 120 -8.71 8.86 5.75
C GLN A 120 -8.31 8.24 7.12
N ASP A 121 -7.06 7.83 7.33
CA ASP A 121 -6.58 7.19 8.57
C ASP A 121 -7.52 6.08 9.10
N TRP A 122 -8.02 5.22 8.21
CA TRP A 122 -8.97 4.15 8.54
C TRP A 122 -10.25 4.65 9.24
N LEU A 123 -10.79 5.83 8.90
CA LEU A 123 -12.04 6.39 9.46
C LEU A 123 -13.27 5.50 9.25
N VAL A 124 -13.16 4.45 8.44
CA VAL A 124 -14.15 3.37 8.37
C VAL A 124 -14.32 2.64 9.72
N PHE A 125 -13.30 2.64 10.56
CA PHE A 125 -13.32 2.13 11.93
C PHE A 125 -13.30 3.28 12.95
N PRO A 126 -13.78 3.05 14.19
CA PRO A 126 -13.66 4.04 15.26
C PRO A 126 -12.21 4.51 15.46
N THR A 127 -12.03 5.81 15.76
CA THR A 127 -10.70 6.43 15.82
C THR A 127 -9.81 5.90 16.95
N ASP A 128 -10.42 5.35 18.00
CA ASP A 128 -9.74 4.75 19.15
C ASP A 128 -9.30 3.29 18.92
N TRP A 129 -9.71 2.67 17.82
CA TRP A 129 -9.41 1.27 17.48
C TRP A 129 -8.00 1.08 16.89
N LEU A 130 -6.98 1.67 17.51
CA LEU A 130 -5.61 1.60 17.01
C LEU A 130 -5.12 0.16 16.81
N ILE A 131 -5.49 -0.78 17.68
CA ILE A 131 -5.07 -2.18 17.54
C ILE A 131 -5.58 -2.77 16.22
N ILE A 132 -6.83 -2.47 15.85
CA ILE A 132 -7.40 -2.90 14.57
C ILE A 132 -6.67 -2.20 13.42
N LYS A 133 -6.48 -0.87 13.50
CA LYS A 133 -5.72 -0.13 12.47
C LYS A 133 -4.30 -0.70 12.25
N LEU A 134 -3.60 -1.08 13.31
CA LEU A 134 -2.26 -1.69 13.21
C LEU A 134 -2.31 -3.08 12.56
N ALA A 135 -3.29 -3.92 12.92
CA ALA A 135 -3.48 -5.22 12.28
C ALA A 135 -3.84 -5.07 10.79
N CYS A 136 -4.74 -4.15 10.45
CA CYS A 136 -5.10 -3.82 9.06
C CYS A 136 -3.89 -3.35 8.26
N ASN A 137 -3.03 -2.50 8.85
CA ASN A 137 -1.81 -2.04 8.20
C ASN A 137 -0.80 -3.16 7.93
N ASP A 138 -0.62 -4.13 8.84
CA ASP A 138 0.28 -5.27 8.57
C ASP A 138 -0.24 -6.16 7.43
N VAL A 139 -1.55 -6.43 7.39
CA VAL A 139 -2.19 -7.16 6.29
C VAL A 139 -2.00 -6.40 4.97
N LEU A 140 -2.27 -5.10 4.97
CA LEU A 140 -2.16 -4.26 3.79
C LEU A 140 -0.72 -4.19 3.26
N ARG A 141 0.26 -4.05 4.16
CA ARG A 141 1.69 -4.06 3.82
C ARG A 141 2.09 -5.37 3.13
N LYS A 142 1.65 -6.52 3.64
CA LYS A 142 1.91 -7.83 3.03
C LYS A 142 1.24 -7.96 1.66
N ALA A 143 0.00 -7.50 1.53
CA ALA A 143 -0.68 -7.49 0.22
C ALA A 143 0.06 -6.59 -0.79
N LEU A 144 0.54 -5.41 -0.38
CA LEU A 144 1.32 -4.51 -1.24
C LEU A 144 2.68 -5.07 -1.67
N GLU A 145 3.28 -5.94 -0.86
CA GLU A 145 4.47 -6.71 -1.25
C GLU A 145 4.15 -7.69 -2.39
N GLU A 146 3.01 -8.38 -2.32
CA GLU A 146 2.54 -9.29 -3.37
C GLU A 146 2.08 -8.54 -4.64
N PHE A 147 1.50 -7.35 -4.50
CA PHE A 147 1.05 -6.52 -5.62
C PHE A 147 2.21 -5.87 -6.37
N ALA A 148 3.36 -5.67 -5.72
CA ALA A 148 4.57 -5.19 -6.36
C ALA A 148 5.10 -6.17 -7.42
N LYS A 149 4.95 -7.48 -7.21
CA LYS A 149 5.48 -8.51 -8.11
C LYS A 149 4.97 -8.33 -9.56
N PRO A 150 3.65 -8.28 -9.84
CA PRO A 150 3.15 -8.07 -11.20
C PRO A 150 3.55 -6.73 -11.82
N LEU A 151 3.77 -5.67 -11.03
CA LEU A 151 4.31 -4.41 -11.55
C LEU A 151 5.65 -4.64 -12.26
N VAL A 152 6.54 -5.42 -11.65
CA VAL A 152 7.86 -5.74 -12.21
C VAL A 152 7.74 -6.67 -13.40
N TYR A 153 7.06 -7.82 -13.28
CA TYR A 153 7.11 -8.85 -14.34
C TYR A 153 6.07 -8.67 -15.48
N ARG A 154 5.05 -7.80 -15.32
CA ARG A 154 4.09 -7.47 -16.38
C ARG A 154 4.16 -6.01 -16.84
N PHE A 155 4.36 -5.07 -15.92
CA PHE A 155 4.16 -3.64 -16.19
C PHE A 155 5.44 -2.81 -16.19
N LEU A 156 6.62 -3.43 -16.37
CA LEU A 156 7.92 -2.73 -16.44
C LEU A 156 8.61 -2.81 -17.81
N GLY A 157 8.20 -3.77 -18.65
CA GLY A 157 8.87 -4.02 -19.91
C GLY A 157 8.78 -2.84 -20.90
N PRO A 158 9.71 -2.70 -21.87
CA PRO A 158 9.74 -1.53 -22.77
C PRO A 158 8.44 -1.24 -23.56
N LYS A 159 7.62 -2.27 -23.80
CA LYS A 159 6.33 -2.16 -24.50
C LYS A 159 5.11 -2.32 -23.58
N SER A 160 5.35 -2.63 -22.31
CA SER A 160 4.30 -2.92 -21.32
C SER A 160 4.39 -2.02 -20.10
N PHE A 161 5.29 -1.04 -20.10
CA PHE A 161 5.48 -0.12 -18.99
C PHE A 161 4.21 0.69 -18.74
N ASP A 162 3.74 0.66 -17.50
CA ASP A 162 2.54 1.38 -17.06
C ASP A 162 2.89 2.41 -15.99
N SER A 163 3.31 3.60 -16.44
CA SER A 163 3.74 4.66 -15.53
C SER A 163 2.67 5.05 -14.52
N GLN A 164 1.39 5.04 -14.91
CA GLN A 164 0.29 5.42 -14.04
C GLN A 164 0.10 4.40 -12.90
N LEU A 165 0.14 3.11 -13.20
CA LEU A 165 -0.02 2.06 -12.20
C LEU A 165 1.15 2.06 -11.20
N TRP A 166 2.37 2.24 -11.68
CA TRP A 166 3.56 2.42 -10.84
C TRP A 166 3.47 3.69 -9.98
N TRP A 167 2.99 4.80 -10.55
CA TRP A 167 2.79 6.05 -9.81
C TRP A 167 1.79 5.84 -8.66
N SER A 168 0.66 5.18 -8.93
CA SER A 168 -0.34 4.85 -7.91
C SER A 168 0.24 3.96 -6.81
N TYR A 169 1.12 3.01 -7.15
CA TYR A 169 1.80 2.18 -6.16
C TYR A 169 2.73 3.00 -5.24
N PHE A 170 3.59 3.85 -5.80
CA PHE A 170 4.48 4.69 -5.01
C PHE A 170 3.72 5.70 -4.16
N SER A 171 2.68 6.33 -4.72
CA SER A 171 1.80 7.25 -3.98
C SER A 171 1.22 6.55 -2.76
N LEU A 172 0.64 5.36 -2.94
CA LEU A 172 0.07 4.59 -1.84
C LEU A 172 1.11 4.16 -0.79
N ALA A 173 2.31 3.79 -1.24
CA ALA A 173 3.39 3.45 -0.32
C ALA A 173 3.82 4.66 0.53
N VAL A 174 3.85 5.87 -0.06
CA VAL A 174 4.09 7.12 0.67
C VAL A 174 2.94 7.40 1.65
N THR A 175 1.69 7.34 1.22
CA THR A 175 0.50 7.51 2.08
C THR A 175 0.52 6.54 3.26
N PHE A 176 0.92 5.28 3.03
CA PHE A 176 1.10 4.28 4.08
C PHE A 176 2.14 4.72 5.12
N LEU A 177 3.27 5.27 4.70
CA LEU A 177 4.35 5.70 5.58
C LEU A 177 3.98 6.93 6.42
N THR A 178 3.21 7.85 5.85
CA THR A 178 2.93 9.18 6.41
C THR A 178 1.62 9.24 7.18
N GLN A 179 0.75 8.22 7.07
CA GLN A 179 -0.55 8.20 7.76
C GLN A 179 -0.43 8.37 9.29
N PRO A 180 -1.38 9.05 9.95
CA PRO A 180 -1.31 9.37 11.38
C PRO A 180 -1.12 8.15 12.29
N SER A 181 -1.81 7.03 12.02
CA SER A 181 -1.75 5.84 12.86
C SER A 181 -0.36 5.22 13.02
N LEU A 182 0.53 5.43 12.03
CA LEU A 182 1.90 4.91 12.03
C LEU A 182 2.95 5.93 12.49
N GLN A 183 2.56 7.16 12.83
CA GLN A 183 3.47 8.17 13.37
C GLN A 183 3.78 7.90 14.85
N LEU A 184 4.67 6.93 15.09
CA LEU A 184 4.92 6.31 16.39
C LEU A 184 5.41 7.28 17.47
N GLU A 185 6.10 8.33 17.06
CA GLU A 185 6.58 9.44 17.88
C GLU A 185 5.45 10.24 18.55
N LYS A 186 4.22 10.19 18.01
CA LYS A 186 3.05 10.85 18.61
C LYS A 186 2.49 10.06 19.80
N TYR A 187 2.91 8.81 19.98
CA TYR A 187 2.50 7.99 21.12
C TYR A 187 3.47 8.10 22.29
N ARG A 188 2.93 7.99 23.51
CA ARG A 188 3.75 7.88 24.73
C ARG A 188 4.63 6.63 24.68
N GLU A 189 5.82 6.73 25.26
CA GLU A 189 6.84 5.67 25.27
C GLU A 189 6.35 4.25 25.60
N PRO A 190 5.51 4.00 26.63
CA PRO A 190 5.00 2.66 26.91
C PRO A 190 4.15 2.08 25.76
N LYS A 191 3.34 2.94 25.12
CA LYS A 191 2.49 2.56 23.99
C LYS A 191 3.32 2.30 22.75
N ARG A 192 4.26 3.20 22.44
CA ARG A 192 5.24 3.05 21.34
C ARG A 192 6.01 1.74 21.44
N ARG A 193 6.58 1.44 22.62
CA ARG A 193 7.33 0.19 22.86
C ARG A 193 6.48 -1.05 22.64
N LYS A 194 5.21 -1.04 23.09
CA LYS A 194 4.29 -2.16 22.87
C LYS A 194 3.98 -2.38 21.38
N ILE A 195 3.79 -1.30 20.62
CA ILE A 195 3.56 -1.38 19.17
C ILE A 195 4.79 -1.98 18.48
N LEU A 196 5.98 -1.44 18.73
CA LEU A 196 7.23 -1.93 18.14
C LEU A 196 7.51 -3.39 18.50
N HIS A 197 7.22 -3.81 19.74
CA HIS A 197 7.40 -5.20 20.15
C HIS A 197 6.44 -6.17 19.42
N SER A 198 5.22 -5.73 19.11
CA SER A 198 4.17 -6.59 18.52
C SER A 198 4.16 -6.60 17.00
N HIS A 199 4.49 -5.48 16.36
CA HIS A 199 4.37 -5.31 14.91
C HIS A 199 5.68 -4.86 14.23
N GLY A 200 6.72 -4.54 15.00
CA GLY A 200 7.89 -3.81 14.49
C GLY A 200 7.55 -2.38 14.07
N ASP A 201 8.49 -1.72 13.39
CA ASP A 201 8.19 -0.48 12.67
C ASP A 201 7.83 -0.81 11.22
N MET A 202 6.53 -0.87 10.94
CA MET A 202 6.01 -1.16 9.60
C MET A 202 6.44 -0.12 8.56
N ARG A 203 6.79 1.11 8.99
CA ARG A 203 7.26 2.15 8.09
C ARG A 203 8.62 1.79 7.50
N VAL A 204 9.52 1.24 8.31
CA VAL A 204 10.84 0.77 7.84
C VAL A 204 10.70 -0.29 6.76
N LEU A 205 9.80 -1.27 6.95
CA LEU A 205 9.54 -2.33 5.97
C LEU A 205 9.00 -1.77 4.65
N MET A 206 8.02 -0.85 4.71
CA MET A 206 7.49 -0.21 3.50
C MET A 206 8.52 0.69 2.82
N GLY A 207 9.38 1.39 3.57
CA GLY A 207 10.47 2.18 2.98
C GLY A 207 11.45 1.32 2.20
N PHE A 208 11.84 0.16 2.72
CA PHE A 208 12.67 -0.79 1.96
C PHE A 208 11.95 -1.33 0.72
N GLN A 209 10.63 -1.52 0.78
CA GLN A 209 9.83 -1.89 -0.38
C GLN A 209 9.86 -0.79 -1.46
N ILE A 210 9.73 0.49 -1.09
CA ILE A 210 9.86 1.62 -2.02
C ILE A 210 11.25 1.61 -2.68
N LEU A 211 12.32 1.47 -1.89
CA LEU A 211 13.69 1.41 -2.43
C LEU A 211 13.88 0.25 -3.41
N SER A 212 13.41 -0.94 -3.02
CA SER A 212 13.48 -2.14 -3.85
C SER A 212 12.77 -1.88 -5.18
N MET A 213 11.53 -1.39 -5.14
CA MET A 213 10.74 -1.11 -6.34
C MET A 213 11.33 0.01 -7.19
N TRP A 214 11.82 1.08 -6.58
CA TRP A 214 12.50 2.18 -7.29
C TRP A 214 13.75 1.68 -8.03
N SER A 215 14.52 0.77 -7.42
CA SER A 215 15.71 0.20 -8.04
C SER A 215 15.40 -0.64 -9.30
N GLN A 216 14.20 -1.22 -9.40
CA GLN A 216 13.78 -2.02 -10.56
C GLN A 216 13.54 -1.16 -11.81
N LEU A 217 13.18 0.12 -11.66
CA LEU A 217 12.69 0.95 -12.76
C LEU A 217 13.70 1.17 -13.90
N GLY A 218 15.01 1.09 -13.64
CA GLY A 218 16.04 1.39 -14.65
C GLY A 218 15.82 2.78 -15.29
N GLU A 219 15.81 2.85 -16.62
CA GLU A 219 15.56 4.10 -17.36
C GLU A 219 14.13 4.65 -17.17
N GLN A 220 13.18 3.81 -16.75
CA GLN A 220 11.78 4.23 -16.53
C GLN A 220 11.63 5.22 -15.37
N LYS A 221 12.66 5.39 -14.52
CA LYS A 221 12.71 6.42 -13.47
C LYS A 221 12.44 7.82 -14.01
N LEU A 222 12.85 8.12 -15.25
CA LEU A 222 12.64 9.42 -15.88
C LEU A 222 11.16 9.79 -16.03
N HIS A 223 10.24 8.82 -16.06
CA HIS A 223 8.80 9.08 -16.08
C HIS A 223 8.25 9.64 -14.76
N PHE A 224 9.00 9.49 -13.67
CA PHE A 224 8.63 9.94 -12.33
C PHE A 224 9.45 11.16 -11.89
N ILE A 225 10.41 11.60 -12.70
CA ILE A 225 11.25 12.75 -12.40
C ILE A 225 10.72 13.96 -13.18
N PRO A 226 10.34 15.07 -12.50
CA PRO A 226 10.53 15.35 -11.07
C PRO A 226 9.32 15.01 -10.16
N SER A 227 8.21 14.49 -10.70
CA SER A 227 6.92 14.38 -9.98
C SER A 227 6.93 13.55 -8.67
N MET A 228 7.85 12.60 -8.51
CA MET A 228 8.03 11.80 -7.28
C MET A 228 8.96 12.44 -6.25
N VAL A 229 9.58 13.58 -6.55
CA VAL A 229 10.42 14.31 -5.59
C VAL A 229 9.61 14.71 -4.36
N GLY A 230 8.47 15.38 -4.55
CA GLY A 230 7.58 15.79 -3.45
C GLY A 230 7.11 14.62 -2.57
N PRO A 231 6.47 13.57 -3.15
CA PRO A 231 6.05 12.39 -2.40
C PRO A 231 7.17 11.73 -1.60
N PHE A 232 8.36 11.54 -2.19
CA PHE A 232 9.48 10.98 -1.44
C PHE A 232 10.01 11.95 -0.38
N LEU A 233 9.91 13.26 -0.59
CA LEU A 233 10.29 14.23 0.43
C LEU A 233 9.39 14.11 1.67
N GLU A 234 8.12 13.80 1.52
CA GLU A 234 7.24 13.51 2.66
C GLU A 234 7.72 12.32 3.50
N VAL A 235 8.36 11.31 2.89
CA VAL A 235 8.96 10.18 3.62
C VAL A 235 10.07 10.67 4.56
N THR A 236 10.82 11.70 4.18
CA THR A 236 11.88 12.26 5.07
C THR A 236 11.32 12.95 6.31
N LEU A 237 10.04 13.35 6.30
CA LEU A 237 9.38 13.93 7.48
C LEU A 237 9.12 12.89 8.59
N VAL A 238 9.10 11.60 8.23
CA VAL A 238 9.00 10.52 9.21
C VAL A 238 10.29 10.51 10.06
N PRO A 239 10.21 10.63 11.40
CA PRO A 239 11.38 10.69 12.27
C PRO A 239 11.93 9.28 12.51
N GLU A 240 12.44 8.71 11.44
CA GLU A 240 13.07 7.40 11.38
C GLU A 240 14.35 7.50 10.55
N PRO A 241 15.55 7.45 11.18
CA PRO A 241 16.82 7.68 10.50
C PRO A 241 17.08 6.75 9.30
N ALA A 242 16.65 5.48 9.39
CA ALA A 242 16.83 4.54 8.30
C ALA A 242 16.05 4.97 7.05
N LEU A 243 14.83 5.50 7.22
CA LEU A 243 14.00 6.03 6.13
C LEU A 243 14.57 7.30 5.54
N ARG A 244 14.98 8.26 6.38
CA ARG A 244 15.62 9.50 5.92
C ARG A 244 16.84 9.22 5.05
N LYS A 245 17.75 8.38 5.54
CA LYS A 245 18.95 7.97 4.81
C LYS A 245 18.61 7.28 3.49
N ALA A 246 17.66 6.34 3.52
CA ALA A 246 17.18 5.66 2.33
C ALA A 246 16.65 6.64 1.28
N THR A 247 15.79 7.57 1.65
CA THR A 247 15.23 8.53 0.72
C THR A 247 16.27 9.46 0.10
N LEU A 248 17.29 9.87 0.85
CA LEU A 248 18.40 10.65 0.26
C LEU A 248 19.11 9.90 -0.87
N THR A 249 19.27 8.58 -0.75
CA THR A 249 19.85 7.78 -1.84
C THR A 249 18.97 7.78 -3.09
N VAL A 250 17.65 7.87 -2.94
CA VAL A 250 16.70 7.98 -4.05
C VAL A 250 16.83 9.34 -4.75
N PHE A 251 16.93 10.45 -4.01
CA PHE A 251 17.14 11.76 -4.62
C PHE A 251 18.47 11.86 -5.35
N TYR A 252 19.53 11.27 -4.78
CA TYR A 252 20.81 11.18 -5.48
C TYR A 252 20.70 10.40 -6.79
N ASP A 253 20.03 9.24 -6.77
CA ASP A 253 19.76 8.44 -7.98
C ASP A 253 18.87 9.19 -8.99
N MET A 254 17.88 9.97 -8.55
CA MET A 254 17.09 10.84 -9.43
C MET A 254 17.96 11.89 -10.13
N MET A 255 18.85 12.56 -9.40
CA MET A 255 19.78 13.54 -9.97
C MET A 255 20.72 12.87 -10.98
N GLN A 256 21.27 11.69 -10.65
CA GLN A 256 22.11 10.94 -11.58
C GLN A 256 21.36 10.51 -12.84
N CYS A 257 20.13 9.99 -12.71
CA CYS A 257 19.30 9.60 -13.85
C CYS A 257 19.04 10.81 -14.77
N GLU A 258 18.67 11.95 -14.19
CA GLU A 258 18.42 13.17 -14.96
C GLU A 258 19.70 13.69 -15.63
N GLN A 259 20.81 13.73 -14.90
CA GLN A 259 22.12 14.16 -15.41
C GLN A 259 22.56 13.31 -16.59
N CYS A 260 22.44 11.98 -16.49
CA CYS A 260 22.78 11.06 -17.58
C CYS A 260 21.90 11.27 -18.82
N ALA A 261 20.60 11.53 -18.64
CA ALA A 261 19.66 11.66 -19.73
C ALA A 261 19.65 13.05 -20.40
N ARG A 262 19.91 14.11 -19.63
CA ARG A 262 19.70 15.51 -20.05
C ARG A 262 20.95 16.39 -19.95
N GLY A 263 22.03 15.91 -19.35
CA GLY A 263 23.26 16.68 -19.10
C GLY A 263 23.16 17.69 -17.96
N SER A 264 22.05 17.70 -17.22
CA SER A 264 21.81 18.52 -16.03
C SER A 264 20.78 17.84 -15.11
N PHE A 265 20.77 18.15 -13.82
CA PHE A 265 19.76 17.69 -12.85
C PHE A 265 18.86 18.83 -12.33
N ARG A 266 18.74 19.92 -13.11
CA ARG A 266 18.08 21.15 -12.66
C ARG A 266 16.60 20.97 -12.34
N LEU A 267 15.90 20.01 -12.95
CA LEU A 267 14.48 19.79 -12.64
C LEU A 267 14.32 19.11 -11.29
N VAL A 268 15.17 18.12 -10.97
CA VAL A 268 15.20 17.52 -9.64
C VAL A 268 15.59 18.57 -8.58
N GLU A 269 16.63 19.37 -8.85
CA GLU A 269 17.08 20.44 -7.95
C GLU A 269 15.98 21.47 -7.68
N SER A 270 15.35 22.00 -8.74
CA SER A 270 14.30 23.02 -8.60
C SER A 270 13.09 22.47 -7.85
N GLU A 271 12.65 21.25 -8.17
CA GLU A 271 11.53 20.62 -7.47
C GLU A 271 11.86 20.33 -5.99
N LEU A 272 13.10 19.92 -5.68
CA LEU A 272 13.53 19.73 -4.29
C LEU A 272 13.47 21.04 -3.50
N ILE A 273 13.98 22.14 -4.07
CA ILE A 273 13.95 23.47 -3.44
C ILE A 273 12.51 23.91 -3.23
N ASP A 274 11.68 23.87 -4.28
CA ASP A 274 10.27 24.30 -4.21
C ASP A 274 9.48 23.51 -3.15
N LYS A 275 9.70 22.20 -3.04
CA LYS A 275 9.01 21.36 -2.05
C LYS A 275 9.56 21.54 -0.64
N LEU A 276 10.86 21.72 -0.47
CA LEU A 276 11.46 22.03 0.84
C LEU A 276 10.94 23.38 1.37
N ASP A 277 10.88 24.41 0.52
CA ASP A 277 10.36 25.73 0.90
C ASP A 277 8.91 25.65 1.36
N LEU A 278 8.07 24.86 0.67
CA LEU A 278 6.70 24.59 1.09
C LEU A 278 6.64 23.90 2.46
N LEU A 279 7.42 22.83 2.67
CA LEU A 279 7.43 22.10 3.95
C LEU A 279 7.91 22.98 5.11
N ILE A 280 8.93 23.81 4.90
CA ILE A 280 9.41 24.77 5.89
C ILE A 280 8.33 25.81 6.19
N SER A 281 7.65 26.34 5.17
CA SER A 281 6.57 27.31 5.35
C SER A 281 5.38 26.76 6.15
N GLU A 282 5.12 25.45 6.05
CA GLU A 282 4.11 24.74 6.81
C GLU A 282 4.57 24.34 8.23
N ASN A 283 5.79 24.73 8.63
CA ASN A 283 6.45 24.30 9.88
C ASN A 283 6.51 22.76 10.04
N LYS A 284 6.71 22.05 8.94
CA LYS A 284 6.98 20.60 8.95
C LYS A 284 8.47 20.32 9.12
N GLY A 285 8.79 19.15 9.67
CA GLY A 285 10.16 18.69 9.95
C GLY A 285 10.64 19.05 11.36
N ASP A 286 11.36 18.12 11.99
CA ASP A 286 12.03 18.33 13.28
C ASP A 286 13.44 18.94 13.09
N ASP A 287 14.18 19.16 14.18
CA ASP A 287 15.51 19.76 14.10
C ASP A 287 16.50 18.86 13.34
N GLU A 288 16.42 17.54 13.52
CA GLU A 288 17.26 16.56 12.79
C GLU A 288 16.97 16.59 11.27
N TYR A 289 15.71 16.77 10.88
CA TYR A 289 15.32 16.98 9.48
C TYR A 289 15.99 18.23 8.90
N ARG A 290 15.98 19.34 9.63
CA ARG A 290 16.62 20.59 9.18
C ARG A 290 18.13 20.43 9.03
N GLU A 291 18.76 19.72 9.97
CA GLU A 291 20.19 19.38 9.89
C GLU A 291 20.49 18.50 8.66
N LEU A 292 19.65 17.50 8.39
CA LEU A 292 19.79 16.58 7.26
C LEU A 292 19.98 17.32 5.92
N PHE A 293 19.16 18.34 5.66
CA PHE A 293 19.23 19.12 4.41
C PHE A 293 20.22 20.28 4.47
N SER A 294 20.65 20.73 5.66
CA SER A 294 21.71 21.74 5.79
C SER A 294 23.11 21.23 5.44
N THR A 295 23.28 19.91 5.39
CA THR A 295 24.57 19.24 5.14
C THR A 295 24.71 18.66 3.73
N MET A 296 23.65 18.74 2.91
CA MET A 296 23.69 18.38 1.48
C MET A 296 24.12 19.58 0.63
#